data_AF-A0A4S0MNS7-F1
#
_entry.id   AF-A0A4S0MNS7-F1
#
_cell.length_a   1.000
_cell.length_b   1.000
_cell.length_c   1.000
_cell.angle_alpha   90.00
_cell.angle_beta   90.00
_cell.angle_gamma   90.00
#
_symmetry.space_group_name_H-M   'P 1'
#
loop_
_entity.id
_entity.type
_entity.pdbx_description
1 polymer ?
#
loop_
_entity_poly.entity_id
_entity_poly.type
_entity_poly.pdbx_seq_one_letter_code
_entity_poly.pdbx_strand_id
1 'polypeptide(L)'
;SSLWNDPVEAQKLMRERQSLEEGIGAVKGLTQALEDNIGLIELGEEEGDEGIIAEAEAALRSMQGEAKARQVETLLSGEADANDTYLVFHAGAGGTES
;
A
#
# COMPACT_ATOMS: atom_id res chain seq x y z
N SER A 1 31.43 -8.42 2.93
CA SER A 1 31.76 -9.57 3.78
C SER A 1 31.55 -9.33 5.28
N SER A 2 31.24 -8.11 5.74
CA SER A 2 31.06 -7.79 7.18
C SER A 2 29.64 -7.98 7.72
N LEU A 3 28.62 -8.06 6.85
CA LEU A 3 27.21 -8.14 7.23
C LEU A 3 26.88 -9.36 8.11
N TRP A 4 27.59 -10.47 7.90
CA TRP A 4 27.36 -11.73 8.62
C TRP A 4 28.09 -11.83 9.96
N ASN A 5 28.88 -10.81 10.32
CA ASN A 5 29.60 -10.80 11.59
C ASN A 5 28.72 -10.37 12.77
N ASP A 6 27.55 -9.77 12.49
CA ASP A 6 26.55 -9.42 13.48
C ASP A 6 25.19 -10.07 13.11
N PRO A 7 24.82 -11.18 13.78
CA PRO A 7 23.58 -11.88 13.50
C PRO A 7 22.32 -11.05 13.74
N VAL A 8 22.36 -10.07 14.66
CA VAL A 8 21.21 -9.23 15.02
C VAL A 8 20.97 -8.21 13.92
N GLU A 9 22.03 -7.53 13.47
CA GLU A 9 21.95 -6.58 12.36
C GLU A 9 21.58 -7.27 11.04
N ALA A 10 22.14 -8.46 10.77
CA ALA A 10 21.76 -9.25 9.61
C ALA A 10 20.27 -9.63 9.65
N GLN A 11 19.73 -9.99 10.81
CA GLN A 11 18.31 -10.32 10.97
C GLN A 11 17.40 -9.10 10.79
N LYS A 12 17.77 -7.93 11.33
CA LYS A 12 17.02 -6.68 11.13
C LYS A 12 16.96 -6.32 9.65
N LEU A 13 18.10 -6.35 8.96
CA LEU A 13 18.19 -6.03 7.54
C LEU A 13 17.38 -7.00 6.67
N MET A 14 17.38 -8.30 6.98
CA MET A 14 16.60 -9.27 6.22
C MET A 14 15.09 -9.05 6.37
N ARG A 15 14.61 -8.70 7.57
CA ARG A 15 13.19 -8.35 7.78
C ARG A 15 12.81 -7.08 7.02
N GLU A 16 13.65 -6.05 7.08
CA GLU A 16 13.42 -4.80 6.37
C GLU A 16 13.38 -5.03 4.85
N ARG A 17 14.34 -5.81 4.32
CA ARG A 17 14.36 -6.21 2.91
C ARG A 17 13.08 -6.95 2.53
N GLN A 18 12.63 -7.91 3.33
CA GLN A 18 11.41 -8.66 3.04
C GLN A 18 10.18 -7.74 3.00
N SER A 19 10.04 -6.84 3.97
CA SER A 19 8.96 -5.85 3.99
C SER A 19 8.96 -4.96 2.75
N LEU A 20 10.13 -4.51 2.30
CA LEU A 20 10.27 -3.70 1.08
C LEU A 20 9.94 -4.52 -0.18
N GLU A 21 10.39 -5.77 -0.27
CA GLU A 21 10.08 -6.66 -1.38
C GLU A 21 8.58 -6.94 -1.49
N GLU A 22 7.90 -7.16 -0.37
CA GLU A 22 6.45 -7.34 -0.30
C GLU A 22 5.70 -6.09 -0.77
N GLY A 23 6.11 -4.90 -0.31
CA GLY A 23 5.53 -3.63 -0.74
C GLY A 23 5.71 -3.37 -2.24
N ILE A 24 6.93 -3.60 -2.77
CA ILE A 24 7.21 -3.47 -4.21
C ILE A 24 6.38 -4.47 -5.02
N GLY A 25 6.28 -5.72 -4.56
CA GLY A 25 5.50 -6.76 -5.20
C GLY A 25 4.01 -6.42 -5.27
N ALA A 26 3.46 -5.88 -4.18
CA ALA A 26 2.07 -5.44 -4.14
C ALA A 26 1.78 -4.31 -5.14
N VAL A 27 2.63 -3.29 -5.20
CA VAL A 27 2.46 -2.17 -6.16
C VAL A 27 2.54 -2.68 -7.59
N LYS A 28 3.53 -3.51 -7.92
CA LYS A 28 3.66 -4.09 -9.26
C LYS A 28 2.45 -4.93 -9.66
N GLY A 29 1.94 -5.74 -8.73
CA GLY A 29 0.74 -6.55 -8.95
C GLY A 29 -0.49 -5.69 -9.25
N LEU A 30 -0.69 -4.61 -8.50
CA LEU A 30 -1.78 -3.66 -8.73
C LEU A 30 -1.64 -2.93 -10.08
N THR A 31 -0.43 -2.52 -10.44
CA THR A 31 -0.16 -1.89 -11.75
C THR A 31 -0.48 -2.84 -12.90
N GLN A 32 -0.01 -4.09 -12.82
CA GLN A 32 -0.27 -5.08 -13.87
C GLN A 32 -1.76 -5.37 -14.00
N ALA A 33 -2.45 -5.61 -12.89
CA ALA A 33 -3.90 -5.87 -12.91
C ALA A 33 -4.69 -4.67 -13.46
N LEU A 34 -4.22 -3.43 -13.26
CA LEU A 34 -4.86 -2.23 -13.81
C LEU A 34 -4.70 -2.21 -15.33
N GLU A 35 -3.49 -2.42 -15.83
CA GLU A 35 -3.19 -2.48 -17.26
C GLU A 35 -3.99 -3.60 -17.95
N ASP A 36 -4.07 -4.78 -17.32
CA ASP A 36 -4.83 -5.93 -17.85
C ASP A 36 -6.33 -5.60 -17.96
N ASN A 37 -6.93 -4.98 -16.95
CA ASN A 37 -8.35 -4.61 -16.98
C ASN A 37 -8.64 -3.47 -17.96
N ILE A 38 -7.73 -2.53 -18.16
CA ILE A 38 -7.85 -1.51 -19.21
C ILE A 38 -7.87 -2.19 -20.57
N GLY A 39 -6.95 -3.13 -20.82
CA GLY A 39 -6.92 -3.89 -22.07
C GLY A 39 -8.18 -4.74 -22.29
N LEU A 40 -8.77 -5.30 -21.24
CA LEU A 40 -10.05 -6.01 -21.32
C LEU A 40 -11.22 -5.09 -21.71
N ILE A 41 -11.24 -3.85 -21.20
CA ILE A 41 -12.24 -2.86 -21.59
C ILE A 41 -12.07 -2.48 -23.06
N GLU A 42 -10.85 -2.20 -23.50
CA GLU A 42 -10.56 -1.88 -24.91
C GLU A 42 -11.01 -3.01 -25.84
N LEU A 43 -10.70 -4.27 -25.50
CA LEU A 43 -11.14 -5.44 -26.26
C LEU A 43 -12.68 -5.56 -26.26
N GLY A 44 -13.32 -5.39 -25.11
CA GLY A 44 -14.77 -5.41 -25.00
C GLY A 44 -15.46 -4.33 -25.82
N GLU A 45 -14.86 -3.13 -25.91
CA GLU A 45 -15.34 -2.04 -26.76
C GLU A 45 -15.19 -2.36 -28.25
N GLU A 46 -14.07 -2.96 -28.66
CA GLU A 46 -13.83 -3.38 -30.05
C GLU A 46 -14.77 -4.49 -30.50
N GLU A 47 -15.08 -5.45 -29.61
CA GLU A 47 -15.94 -6.59 -29.90
C GLU A 47 -17.44 -6.31 -29.64
N GLY A 48 -17.76 -5.20 -28.97
CA GLY A 48 -19.13 -4.85 -28.56
C GLY A 48 -19.68 -5.74 -27.44
N ASP A 49 -18.80 -6.30 -26.60
CA ASP A 49 -19.17 -7.16 -25.46
C ASP A 49 -19.26 -6.33 -24.16
N GLU A 50 -20.47 -5.82 -23.89
CA GLU A 50 -20.76 -5.07 -22.66
C GLU A 50 -20.57 -5.91 -21.38
N GLY A 51 -20.61 -7.25 -21.47
CA GLY A 51 -20.40 -8.14 -20.33
C GLY A 51 -18.95 -8.10 -19.85
N ILE A 52 -17.99 -8.19 -20.78
CA ILE A 52 -16.55 -8.09 -20.48
C ILE A 52 -16.22 -6.71 -19.90
N ILE A 53 -16.78 -5.65 -20.49
CA ILE A 53 -16.58 -4.28 -20.00
C ILE A 53 -17.06 -4.16 -18.54
N ALA A 54 -18.27 -4.64 -18.24
CA ALA A 54 -18.84 -4.56 -16.90
C ALA A 54 -18.04 -5.35 -15.85
N GLU A 55 -17.50 -6.52 -16.22
CA GLU A 55 -16.65 -7.33 -15.35
C GLU A 55 -15.33 -6.63 -15.04
N ALA A 56 -14.66 -6.10 -16.05
CA ALA A 56 -13.40 -5.36 -15.89
C ALA A 56 -13.59 -4.08 -15.06
N GLU A 57 -14.67 -3.33 -15.28
CA GLU A 57 -15.00 -2.17 -14.45
C GLU A 57 -15.26 -2.55 -12.98
N ALA A 58 -15.92 -3.68 -12.72
CA ALA A 58 -16.16 -4.16 -11.36
C ALA A 58 -14.83 -4.53 -10.66
N ALA A 59 -13.91 -5.18 -11.38
CA ALA A 59 -12.58 -5.49 -10.88
C ALA A 59 -11.80 -4.20 -10.54
N LEU A 60 -11.80 -3.20 -11.42
CA LEU A 60 -11.15 -1.90 -11.18
C LEU A 60 -11.70 -1.19 -9.94
N ARG A 61 -13.02 -1.23 -9.73
CA ARG A 61 -13.65 -0.66 -8.53
C ARG A 61 -13.19 -1.37 -7.24
N SER A 62 -13.07 -2.69 -7.27
CA SER A 62 -12.54 -3.46 -6.13
C SER A 62 -11.09 -3.10 -5.84
N MET A 63 -10.26 -3.03 -6.88
CA MET A 63 -8.83 -2.69 -6.77
C MET A 63 -8.60 -1.31 -6.15
N GLN A 64 -9.47 -0.33 -6.40
CA GLN A 64 -9.39 0.98 -5.76
C GLN A 64 -9.46 0.88 -4.24
N GLY A 65 -10.30 -0.02 -3.70
CA GLY A 65 -10.42 -0.27 -2.27
C GLY A 65 -9.15 -0.88 -1.69
N GLU A 66 -8.58 -1.87 -2.38
CA GLU A 66 -7.34 -2.54 -1.98
C GLU A 66 -6.13 -1.58 -2.00
N ALA A 67 -6.00 -0.77 -3.04
CA ALA A 67 -4.95 0.24 -3.15
C ALA A 67 -5.02 1.25 -1.99
N LYS A 68 -6.22 1.66 -1.60
CA LYS A 68 -6.43 2.58 -0.48
C LYS A 68 -6.07 1.95 0.87
N ALA A 69 -6.42 0.68 1.09
CA ALA A 69 -6.03 -0.05 2.30
C ALA A 69 -4.50 -0.15 2.43
N ARG A 70 -3.80 -0.53 1.35
CA ARG A 70 -2.34 -0.62 1.31
C ARG A 70 -1.64 0.74 1.47
N GLN A 71 -2.26 1.82 0.99
CA GLN A 71 -1.76 3.17 1.24
C GLN A 71 -1.74 3.48 2.74
N VAL A 72 -2.78 3.11 3.48
CA VAL A 72 -2.85 3.29 4.94
C VAL A 72 -1.79 2.43 5.64
N GLU A 73 -1.61 1.17 5.23
CA GLU A 73 -0.55 0.32 5.78
C GLU A 73 0.85 0.91 5.56
N THR A 74 1.10 1.52 4.39
CA THR A 74 2.37 2.19 4.09
C THR A 74 2.57 3.46 4.92
N LEU A 75 1.49 4.20 5.22
CA LEU A 75 1.56 5.34 6.13
C LEU A 75 1.83 4.95 7.59
N LEU A 76 1.58 3.68 7.94
CA LEU A 76 1.73 3.11 9.28
C LEU A 76 2.92 2.12 9.39
N SER A 77 3.89 2.21 8.48
CA SER A 77 5.05 1.30 8.43
C SER A 77 6.36 1.92 8.96
N GLY A 78 6.30 3.08 9.63
CA GLY A 78 7.45 3.72 10.27
C GLY A 78 7.97 2.95 11.48
N GLU A 79 9.24 3.13 11.83
CA GLU A 79 9.92 2.39 12.92
C GLU A 79 9.21 2.55 14.28
N ALA A 80 8.45 3.63 14.47
CA ALA A 80 7.70 3.92 15.69
C ALA A 80 6.19 3.63 15.59
N ASP A 81 5.66 3.26 14.42
CA ASP A 81 4.20 3.11 14.23
C ASP A 81 3.63 1.89 14.95
N ALA A 82 4.48 0.93 15.30
CA ALA A 82 4.13 -0.21 16.14
C ALA A 82 4.10 0.11 17.66
N ASN A 83 4.56 1.29 18.07
CA ASN A 83 4.65 1.68 19.48
C ASN A 83 3.36 2.34 19.97
N ASP A 84 3.02 2.13 21.23
CA ASP A 84 1.94 2.87 21.90
C ASP A 84 2.26 4.37 21.90
N THR A 85 1.31 5.17 21.41
CA THR A 85 1.45 6.64 21.38
C THR A 85 0.89 7.28 22.64
N TYR A 86 1.68 8.15 23.27
CA TYR A 86 1.19 9.10 24.27
C TYR A 86 0.82 10.42 23.59
N LEU A 87 -0.48 10.73 23.53
CA LEU A 87 -0.98 12.02 23.07
C LEU A 87 -0.99 13.00 24.25
N VAL A 88 -0.06 13.96 24.25
CA VAL A 88 -0.03 15.04 25.24
C VAL A 88 -0.65 16.29 24.64
N PHE A 89 -1.83 16.66 25.13
CA PHE A 89 -2.47 17.92 24.81
C PHE A 89 -1.83 19.04 25.63
N HIS A 90 -0.94 19.81 25.01
CA HIS A 90 -0.52 21.08 25.56
C HIS A 90 -1.51 22.14 25.11
N ALA A 91 -2.41 22.57 26.00
CA ALA A 91 -3.05 23.86 25.84
C ALA A 91 -1.91 24.89 25.82
N GLY A 92 -1.63 25.46 24.65
CA GLY A 92 -0.65 26.53 24.50
C GLY A 92 -0.97 27.64 25.50
N ALA A 93 0.02 28.46 25.86
CA ALA A 93 -0.16 29.62 26.74
C ALA A 93 -1.13 30.63 26.11
N GLY A 94 -2.42 30.33 26.20
CA GLY A 94 -3.55 31.07 25.68
C GLY A 94 -4.61 30.96 26.74
N GLY A 95 -4.57 31.92 27.67
CA GLY A 95 -5.66 32.12 28.61
C GLY A 95 -6.94 32.32 27.81
N THR A 96 -7.99 31.61 28.24
CA THR A 96 -9.42 31.92 28.02
C THR A 96 -9.75 32.73 26.77
N GLU A 97 -10.02 32.07 25.64
CA GLU A 97 -10.99 32.56 24.68
C GLU A 97 -11.62 31.38 23.93
N SER A 98 -12.94 31.51 23.70
CA SER A 98 -13.88 30.49 23.24
C SER A 98 -13.88 30.30 21.73
#